data_AF-A0A2P6S4I8-F1
#
_entry.id   AF-A0A2P6S4I8-F1
#
_cell.length_a   1.000
_cell.length_b   1.000
_cell.length_c   1.000
_cell.angle_alpha   90.00
_cell.angle_beta   90.00
_cell.angle_gamma   90.00
#
_symmetry.space_group_name_H-M   'P 1'
#
loop_
_entity.id
_entity.type
_entity.pdbx_description
1 polymer ?
#
loop_
_entity_poly.entity_id
_entity_poly.type
_entity_poly.pdbx_seq_one_letter_code
_entity_poly.pdbx_strand_id
1 'polypeptide(L)'
;MLIVCAAVAFGVGVGFKDGVCKATEFFSGYLLEQSLSVDNLFVFVLIFKYFKVPLMYQVRVLSYGIAGAIIFRLTLILLGTVTLQRFEAVNLFLAAILLYSSFKLFSSEEDDTDLSDNFVVKTCQKFIPFTGLWYY
;
A
#
# COMPACT_ATOMS: atom_id res chain seq x y z
N MET A 1 2.67 -8.35 -22.39
CA MET A 1 2.94 -7.57 -23.62
C MET A 1 1.75 -7.58 -24.57
N LEU A 2 1.22 -8.74 -24.96
CA LEU A 2 0.05 -8.87 -25.85
C LEU A 2 -1.23 -8.13 -25.37
N ILE A 3 -1.52 -8.18 -24.08
CA ILE A 3 -2.70 -7.52 -23.48
C ILE A 3 -2.59 -5.99 -23.54
N VAL A 4 -1.40 -5.45 -23.33
CA VAL A 4 -1.13 -4.01 -23.43
C VAL A 4 -1.27 -3.54 -24.87
N CYS A 5 -0.74 -4.31 -25.83
CA CYS A 5 -0.91 -4.02 -27.26
C CYS A 5 -2.38 -4.03 -27.68
N ALA A 6 -3.18 -4.97 -27.16
CA ALA A 6 -4.61 -5.04 -27.42
C ALA A 6 -5.38 -3.85 -26.82
N ALA A 7 -5.05 -3.44 -25.58
CA ALA A 7 -5.65 -2.27 -24.94
C ALA A 7 -5.32 -0.97 -25.71
N VAL A 8 -4.07 -0.83 -26.16
CA VAL A 8 -3.65 0.33 -26.97
C VAL A 8 -4.35 0.35 -28.33
N ALA A 9 -4.42 -0.81 -29.01
CA ALA A 9 -5.12 -0.92 -30.30
C ALA A 9 -6.62 -0.59 -30.16
N PHE A 10 -7.25 -1.05 -29.08
CA PHE A 10 -8.65 -0.76 -28.78
C PHE A 10 -8.87 0.73 -28.46
N GLY A 11 -8.06 1.33 -27.60
CA GLY A 11 -8.16 2.75 -27.25
C GLY A 11 -7.92 3.68 -28.44
N VAL A 12 -6.99 3.33 -29.33
CA VAL A 12 -6.77 4.04 -30.61
C VAL A 12 -7.99 3.86 -31.53
N GLY A 13 -8.57 2.67 -31.61
CA GLY A 13 -9.80 2.40 -32.38
C GLY A 13 -11.01 3.18 -31.87
N VAL A 14 -11.17 3.32 -30.55
CA VAL A 14 -12.19 4.17 -29.91
C VAL A 14 -11.96 5.64 -30.25
N GLY A 15 -10.71 6.09 -30.29
CA GLY A 15 -10.36 7.47 -30.66
C GLY A 15 -10.77 7.84 -32.08
N PHE A 16 -10.69 6.89 -33.02
CA PHE A 16 -11.11 7.09 -34.40
C PHE A 16 -12.64 7.02 -34.59
N LYS A 17 -13.38 6.28 -33.77
CA LYS A 17 -14.84 6.10 -33.90
C LYS A 17 -15.67 7.07 -33.05
N ASP A 18 -15.30 7.23 -31.79
CA ASP A 18 -16.08 7.96 -30.78
C ASP A 18 -15.38 9.26 -30.30
N GLY A 19 -14.24 9.59 -30.92
CA GLY A 19 -13.48 10.81 -30.69
C GLY A 19 -12.47 10.72 -29.53
N VAL A 20 -11.58 11.72 -29.48
CA VAL A 20 -10.45 11.79 -28.54
C VAL A 20 -10.89 11.76 -27.08
N CYS A 21 -12.08 12.30 -26.77
CA CYS A 21 -12.60 12.36 -25.41
C CYS A 21 -12.86 10.94 -24.85
N LYS A 22 -13.52 10.06 -25.61
CA LYS A 22 -13.81 8.68 -25.21
C LYS A 22 -12.56 7.81 -25.15
N ALA A 23 -11.60 8.02 -26.06
CA ALA A 23 -10.30 7.37 -25.98
C ALA A 23 -9.53 7.77 -24.71
N THR A 24 -9.55 9.06 -24.35
CA THR A 24 -8.88 9.56 -23.15
C THR A 24 -9.51 9.00 -21.88
N GLU A 25 -10.84 8.89 -21.83
CA GLU A 25 -11.57 8.26 -20.73
C GLU A 25 -11.20 6.77 -20.59
N PHE A 26 -11.12 6.03 -21.70
CA PHE A 26 -10.68 4.63 -21.72
C PHE A 26 -9.24 4.45 -21.24
N PHE A 27 -8.30 5.23 -21.77
CA PHE A 27 -6.89 5.16 -21.36
C PHE A 27 -6.70 5.57 -19.90
N SER A 28 -7.44 6.58 -19.43
CA SER A 28 -7.40 7.01 -18.03
C SER A 28 -7.90 5.91 -17.11
N GLY A 29 -9.01 5.24 -17.46
CA GLY A 29 -9.51 4.07 -16.72
C GLY A 29 -8.50 2.92 -16.71
N TYR A 30 -7.96 2.55 -17.88
CA TYR A 30 -6.96 1.50 -18.02
C TYR A 30 -5.70 1.74 -17.17
N LEU A 31 -5.17 2.97 -17.22
CA LEU A 31 -4.00 3.35 -16.42
C LEU A 31 -4.33 3.40 -14.92
N LEU A 32 -5.54 3.82 -14.53
CA LEU A 32 -5.97 3.86 -13.15
C LEU A 32 -6.10 2.46 -12.55
N GLU A 33 -6.70 1.51 -13.26
CA GLU A 33 -6.77 0.11 -12.85
C GLU A 33 -5.38 -0.52 -12.70
N GLN A 34 -4.49 -0.24 -13.66
CA GLN A 34 -3.13 -0.75 -13.64
C GLN A 34 -2.31 -0.16 -12.48
N SER A 35 -2.47 1.14 -12.19
CA SER A 35 -1.76 1.83 -11.12
C SER A 35 -2.19 1.32 -9.74
N LEU A 36 -3.51 1.13 -9.53
CA LEU A 36 -4.05 0.57 -8.28
C LEU A 36 -3.56 -0.85 -7.99
N SER A 37 -3.37 -1.65 -9.04
CA SER A 37 -2.87 -3.02 -8.91
C SER A 37 -1.37 -3.05 -8.52
N VAL A 38 -0.57 -2.15 -9.12
CA VAL A 38 0.87 -2.04 -8.85
C VAL A 38 1.13 -1.45 -7.47
N ASP A 39 0.35 -0.46 -7.06
CA ASP A 39 0.44 0.18 -5.73
C ASP A 39 0.27 -0.83 -4.59
N ASN A 40 -0.75 -1.68 -4.67
CA ASN A 40 -0.96 -2.74 -3.67
C ASN A 40 0.17 -3.78 -3.68
N LEU A 41 0.65 -4.21 -4.86
CA LEU A 41 1.75 -5.18 -4.96
C LEU A 41 3.06 -4.63 -4.39
N PHE A 42 3.34 -3.34 -4.57
CA PHE A 42 4.56 -2.69 -4.11
C PHE A 42 4.74 -2.82 -2.59
N VAL A 43 3.69 -2.50 -1.83
CA VAL A 43 3.70 -2.64 -0.35
C VAL A 43 3.96 -4.09 0.06
N PHE A 44 3.33 -5.07 -0.59
CA PHE A 44 3.57 -6.49 -0.27
C PHE A 44 5.02 -6.91 -0.56
N VAL A 45 5.61 -6.46 -1.67
CA VAL A 45 7.02 -6.75 -1.99
C VAL A 45 7.96 -6.15 -0.96
N LEU A 46 7.72 -4.90 -0.51
CA LEU A 46 8.50 -4.28 0.56
C LEU A 46 8.41 -5.06 1.87
N ILE A 47 7.20 -5.46 2.28
CA ILE A 47 6.97 -6.27 3.48
C ILE A 47 7.70 -7.61 3.38
N PHE A 48 7.59 -8.32 2.25
CA PHE A 48 8.28 -9.60 2.06
C PHE A 48 9.81 -9.45 2.06
N LYS A 49 10.35 -8.38 1.49
CA LYS A 49 11.78 -8.06 1.54
C LYS A 49 12.23 -7.79 2.97
N TYR A 50 11.49 -6.96 3.71
CA TYR A 50 11.78 -6.61 5.10
C TYR A 50 11.81 -7.85 6.00
N PHE A 51 10.82 -8.74 5.89
CA PHE A 51 10.74 -9.97 6.68
C PHE A 51 11.49 -11.17 6.09
N LYS A 52 12.19 -11.00 4.95
CA LYS A 52 12.92 -12.07 4.23
C LYS A 52 12.06 -13.33 4.02
N VAL A 53 10.81 -13.14 3.61
CA VAL A 53 9.82 -14.23 3.51
C VAL A 53 10.18 -15.18 2.35
N PRO A 54 10.35 -16.49 2.59
CA PRO A 54 10.62 -17.47 1.53
C PRO A 54 9.49 -17.53 0.50
N LEU A 55 9.81 -17.68 -0.79
CA LEU A 55 8.85 -17.71 -1.91
C LEU A 55 7.70 -18.71 -1.70
N MET A 56 7.96 -19.85 -1.07
CA MET A 56 6.96 -20.90 -0.80
C MET A 56 5.81 -20.42 0.09
N TYR A 57 6.05 -19.45 0.99
CA TYR A 57 5.04 -18.94 1.91
C TYR A 57 4.40 -17.63 1.46
N GLN A 58 4.91 -16.99 0.41
CA GLN A 58 4.41 -15.68 -0.05
C GLN A 58 2.93 -15.72 -0.40
N VAL A 59 2.45 -16.76 -1.10
CA VAL A 59 1.02 -16.86 -1.47
C VAL A 59 0.13 -16.91 -0.24
N ARG A 60 0.51 -17.71 0.77
CA ARG A 60 -0.28 -17.83 2.01
C ARG A 60 -0.29 -16.52 2.79
N VAL A 61 0.87 -15.89 2.97
CA VAL A 61 0.97 -14.60 3.67
C VAL A 61 0.25 -13.50 2.89
N LEU A 62 0.35 -13.51 1.56
CA LEU A 62 -0.34 -12.57 0.67
C LEU A 62 -1.86 -12.68 0.82
N SER A 63 -2.43 -13.89 0.88
CA SER A 63 -3.87 -14.07 1.04
C SER A 63 -4.38 -13.49 2.37
N TYR A 64 -3.70 -13.77 3.48
CA TYR A 64 -4.07 -13.18 4.77
C TYR A 64 -3.82 -11.68 4.82
N GLY A 65 -2.75 -11.20 4.19
CA GLY A 65 -2.41 -9.79 4.07
C GLY A 65 -3.43 -9.00 3.26
N ILE A 66 -3.88 -9.52 2.11
CA ILE A 66 -4.93 -8.90 1.29
C ILE A 66 -6.25 -8.84 2.06
N ALA A 67 -6.64 -9.93 2.74
CA ALA A 67 -7.86 -9.94 3.54
C ALA A 67 -7.83 -8.85 4.63
N GLY A 68 -6.72 -8.75 5.37
CA GLY A 68 -6.52 -7.70 6.37
C GLY A 68 -6.47 -6.29 5.77
N ALA A 69 -5.76 -6.12 4.65
CA ALA A 69 -5.62 -4.83 3.97
C ALA A 69 -6.97 -4.32 3.45
N ILE A 70 -7.82 -5.18 2.91
CA ILE A 70 -9.17 -4.81 2.46
C ILE A 70 -10.02 -4.33 3.65
N ILE A 71 -9.99 -5.05 4.78
CA ILE A 71 -10.73 -4.67 5.99
C ILE A 71 -10.24 -3.32 6.53
N PHE A 72 -8.92 -3.13 6.61
CA PHE A 72 -8.32 -1.88 7.05
C PHE A 72 -8.66 -0.72 6.10
N ARG A 73 -8.57 -0.96 4.79
CA ARG A 73 -8.93 0.02 3.76
C ARG A 73 -10.39 0.43 3.88
N LEU A 74 -11.31 -0.52 4.03
CA LEU A 74 -12.74 -0.22 4.21
C LEU A 74 -12.99 0.57 5.50
N THR A 75 -12.36 0.16 6.61
CA THR A 75 -12.49 0.84 7.90
C THR A 75 -11.99 2.29 7.84
N LEU A 76 -10.79 2.50 7.30
CA LEU A 76 -10.22 3.83 7.15
C LEU A 76 -11.05 4.72 6.22
N ILE A 77 -11.57 4.19 5.12
CA ILE A 77 -12.41 4.97 4.21
C ILE A 77 -13.72 5.36 4.89
N LEU A 78 -14.38 4.45 5.59
CA LEU A 78 -15.65 4.72 6.28
C LEU A 78 -15.46 5.73 7.42
N LEU A 79 -14.48 5.50 8.30
CA LEU A 79 -14.19 6.40 9.42
C LEU A 79 -13.64 7.74 8.94
N GLY A 80 -12.74 7.70 7.96
CA GLY A 80 -12.14 8.88 7.35
C GLY A 80 -13.19 9.76 6.69
N THR A 81 -14.08 9.19 5.88
CA THR A 81 -15.13 9.98 5.20
C THR A 81 -16.05 10.68 6.21
N VAL A 82 -16.49 9.98 7.26
CA VAL A 82 -17.37 10.55 8.29
C VAL A 82 -16.68 11.65 9.09
N THR A 83 -15.38 11.49 9.36
CA THR A 83 -14.60 12.44 10.15
C THR A 83 -14.20 13.68 9.33
N LEU A 84 -13.83 13.48 8.07
CA LEU A 84 -13.49 14.54 7.12
C LEU A 84 -14.67 15.46 6.81
N GLN A 85 -15.89 14.90 6.70
CA GLN A 85 -17.10 15.69 6.44
C GLN A 85 -17.49 16.62 7.60
N ARG A 86 -16.97 16.41 8.81
CA ARG A 86 -17.37 17.16 10.01
C ARG A 86 -16.33 18.19 10.46
N PHE A 87 -15.05 18.01 10.16
CA PHE A 87 -13.98 18.91 10.59
C PHE A 87 -12.88 19.06 9.53
N GLU A 88 -12.81 20.23 8.88
CA GLU A 88 -11.71 20.57 7.95
C GLU A 88 -10.33 20.51 8.63
N ALA A 89 -10.25 20.84 9.92
CA ALA A 89 -9.01 20.75 10.71
C ALA A 89 -8.48 19.30 10.80
N VAL A 90 -9.37 18.29 10.80
CA VAL A 90 -8.95 16.88 10.84
C VAL A 90 -8.35 16.44 9.51
N ASN A 91 -8.84 16.97 8.38
CA ASN A 91 -8.25 16.72 7.07
C ASN A 91 -6.79 17.21 7.00
N LEU A 92 -6.55 18.45 7.43
CA LEU A 92 -5.20 19.03 7.44
C LEU A 92 -4.25 18.24 8.35
N PHE A 93 -4.74 17.81 9.51
CA PHE A 93 -3.97 17.00 10.46
C PHE A 93 -3.62 15.61 9.90
N LEU A 94 -4.59 14.92 9.28
CA LEU A 94 -4.35 13.62 8.64
C LEU A 94 -3.35 13.75 7.49
N ALA A 95 -3.50 14.77 6.64
CA ALA A 95 -2.57 15.06 5.56
C ALA A 95 -1.15 15.33 6.10
N ALA A 96 -1.01 16.07 7.21
CA ALA A 96 0.28 16.33 7.85
C ALA A 96 0.92 15.03 8.39
N ILE A 97 0.14 14.15 9.03
CA ILE A 97 0.63 12.84 9.50
C ILE A 97 1.12 11.98 8.33
N LEU A 98 0.37 11.94 7.22
CA LEU A 98 0.74 11.15 6.04
C LEU A 98 2.00 11.70 5.38
N LEU A 99 2.13 13.02 5.25
CA LEU A 99 3.36 13.66 4.76
C LEU A 99 4.54 13.32 5.66
N TYR A 100 4.41 13.49 6.97
CA TYR A 100 5.48 13.15 7.93
C TYR A 100 5.89 11.68 7.81
N SER A 101 4.93 10.76 7.77
CA SER A 101 5.20 9.32 7.65
C SER A 101 5.89 8.98 6.33
N SER A 102 5.49 9.62 5.24
CA SER A 102 6.10 9.43 3.92
C SER A 102 7.55 9.93 3.91
N PHE A 103 7.82 11.12 4.43
CA PHE A 103 9.19 11.65 4.56
C PHE A 103 10.06 10.75 5.43
N LYS A 104 9.53 10.26 6.55
CA LYS A 104 10.25 9.34 7.43
C LYS A 104 10.59 8.02 6.74
N LEU A 105 9.69 7.47 5.92
CA LEU A 105 9.93 6.24 5.17
C LEU A 105 11.06 6.42 4.15
N PHE A 106 11.06 7.53 3.40
CA PHE A 106 12.13 7.85 2.45
C PHE A 106 13.49 8.10 3.14
N SER A 107 13.51 8.75 4.31
CA SER A 107 14.76 8.95 5.06
C SER A 107 15.26 7.69 5.79
N SER A 108 14.41 6.68 6.02
CA SER A 108 14.80 5.45 6.73
C SER A 108 15.35 4.37 5.80
N GLU A 109 15.34 4.57 4.47
CA GLU A 109 15.97 3.64 3.51
C GLU A 109 17.50 3.83 3.41
N GLU A 110 18.07 4.91 3.95
CA GLU A 110 19.53 5.16 3.95
C GLU A 110 20.26 4.68 5.21
N ASP A 111 19.54 4.28 6.27
CA ASP A 111 20.14 3.83 7.52
C ASP A 111 19.70 2.40 7.86
N ASP A 112 20.43 1.43 7.31
CA ASP A 112 20.39 0.01 7.70
C ASP A 112 20.93 -0.22 9.14
N THR A 113 21.02 0.82 9.97
CA THR A 113 21.60 0.77 11.31
C THR A 113 20.59 1.27 12.35
N ASP A 114 20.19 0.37 13.26
CA ASP A 114 19.54 0.69 14.54
C ASP A 114 18.09 1.21 14.56
N LEU A 115 17.17 0.53 13.88
CA LEU A 115 15.74 0.59 14.23
C LEU A 115 15.38 -0.18 15.52
N SER A 116 16.36 -0.80 16.19
CA SER A 116 16.22 -1.54 17.45
C SER A 116 16.00 -0.65 18.69
N ASP A 117 16.13 0.68 18.60
CA ASP A 117 15.86 1.60 19.73
C ASP A 117 14.51 2.34 19.63
N ASN A 118 13.62 1.94 18.71
CA ASN A 118 12.32 2.59 18.61
C ASN A 118 11.38 2.20 19.77
N PHE A 119 10.74 3.21 20.38
CA PHE A 119 9.74 3.14 21.45
C PHE A 119 8.65 2.06 21.25
N VAL A 120 8.38 1.71 19.99
CA VAL A 120 7.47 0.64 19.57
C VAL A 120 7.96 -0.73 20.04
N VAL A 121 9.27 -1.04 19.96
CA VAL A 121 9.86 -2.31 20.42
C VAL A 121 9.81 -2.40 21.94
N LYS A 122 10.14 -1.33 22.66
CA LYS A 122 10.05 -1.25 24.14
C LYS A 122 8.60 -1.42 24.64
N THR A 123 7.62 -0.90 23.91
CA THR A 123 6.19 -1.04 24.26
C THR A 123 5.67 -2.46 23.96
N CYS A 124 6.09 -3.07 22.85
CA CYS A 124 5.73 -4.46 22.53
C CYS A 124 6.43 -5.48 23.43
N GLN A 125 7.70 -5.26 23.82
CA GLN A 125 8.41 -6.10 24.80
C GLN A 125 7.78 -6.05 26.19
N LYS A 126 7.09 -4.95 26.55
CA LYS A 126 6.37 -4.84 27.82
C LYS A 126 5.13 -5.73 27.89
N PHE A 127 4.57 -6.12 26.74
CA PHE A 127 3.36 -6.95 26.67
C PHE A 127 3.64 -8.43 26.31
N ILE A 128 4.84 -8.76 25.84
CA ILE A 128 5.24 -10.15 25.53
C ILE A 128 6.44 -10.51 26.41
N PRO A 129 6.26 -11.31 27.47
CA PRO A 129 7.39 -11.86 28.21
C PRO A 129 8.15 -12.82 27.30
N PHE A 130 9.38 -12.46 26.92
CA PHE A 130 10.32 -13.42 26.36
C PHE A 130 10.64 -14.46 27.44
N THR A 131 10.02 -15.63 27.35
CA THR A 131 10.44 -16.80 28.11
C THR A 131 11.83 -17.20 27.60
N GLY A 132 12.86 -16.66 28.25
CA GLY A 132 14.23 -17.12 28.11
C GLY A 132 14.37 -18.48 28.77
N LEU A 133 14.28 -19.53 27.96
CA LEU A 133 14.60 -20.93 28.23
C LEU A 133 14.43 -21.58 26.85
N TRP A 134 15.46 -22.08 26.16
CA TRP A 134 16.34 -23.14 26.61
C TRP A 134 17.63 -23.13 25.79
N TYR A 135 18.75 -23.09 26.50
CA TYR A 135 20.00 -23.69 26.06
C TYR A 135 19.89 -25.20 26.34
N TYR A 136 20.36 -26.03 25.40
CA TYR A 136 20.26 -27.50 25.26
C TYR A 136 19.02 -28.05 24.54
#